data_AF-A0A820PBA3-F1
#
_entry.id   AF-A0A820PBA3-F1
#
_cell.length_a   1.000
_cell.length_b   1.000
_cell.length_c   1.000
_cell.angle_alpha   90.00
_cell.angle_beta   90.00
_cell.angle_gamma   90.00
#
_symmetry.space_group_name_H-M   'P 1'
#
loop_
_entity.id
_entity.type
_entity.pdbx_description
1 polymer ?
#
loop_
_entity_poly.entity_id
_entity_poly.type
_entity_poly.pdbx_seq_one_letter_code
_entity_poly.pdbx_strand_id
1 'polypeptide(L)'
;THNFTLLNNGHTIVGIYTGNNPISLRLTGGGLNGIYEFLQFHLHWGENYKSGSEHQVNGMKYAGEIHFVHRNIETLKLAVLGFFMESVSNTSTSNIIHKTTATDIYKTNNSTLVEWQKYFAVSEYLRLMNNATTINLNLASLMGSNLNNFWRYDGSLTTPPCTE
;
A
#
# COMPACT_ATOMS: atom_id res chain seq x y z
N THR A 1 6.72 2.49 14.91
CA THR A 1 6.71 3.30 13.68
C THR A 1 8.09 3.26 13.07
N HIS A 2 8.20 3.60 11.79
CA HIS A 2 9.38 3.39 10.97
C HIS A 2 9.58 4.60 10.05
N ASN A 3 10.85 4.93 9.74
CA ASN A 3 11.17 6.01 8.81
C ASN A 3 11.24 5.48 7.38
N PHE A 4 10.66 6.25 6.47
CA PHE A 4 10.65 5.98 5.04
C PHE A 4 11.06 7.22 4.27
N THR A 5 11.68 6.99 3.12
CA THR A 5 11.69 7.98 2.03
C THR A 5 10.51 7.68 1.12
N LEU A 6 9.58 8.63 0.99
CA LEU A 6 8.58 8.62 -0.05
C LEU A 6 9.16 9.27 -1.30
N LEU A 7 9.08 8.60 -2.44
CA LEU A 7 9.59 9.07 -3.73
C LEU A 7 8.52 8.87 -4.80
N ASN A 8 8.18 9.91 -5.54
CA ASN A 8 7.41 9.74 -6.77
C ASN A 8 8.33 9.26 -7.89
N ASN A 9 8.15 8.02 -8.34
CA ASN A 9 8.97 7.42 -9.39
C ASN A 9 8.40 7.61 -10.81
N GLY A 10 7.37 8.45 -10.97
CA GLY A 10 6.65 8.67 -12.23
C GLY A 10 5.50 7.71 -12.49
N HIS A 11 5.37 6.64 -11.69
CA HIS A 11 4.28 5.67 -11.76
C HIS A 11 3.44 5.62 -10.48
N THR A 12 4.11 5.70 -9.34
CA THR A 12 3.52 5.72 -8.00
C THR A 12 4.43 6.50 -7.04
N ILE A 13 3.93 6.79 -5.84
CA ILE A 13 4.80 7.10 -4.72
C ILE A 13 5.24 5.78 -4.09
N VAL A 14 6.55 5.54 -4.05
CA VAL A 14 7.17 4.40 -3.38
C VAL A 14 7.64 4.82 -2.00
N GLY A 15 7.33 4.03 -0.97
CA GLY A 15 7.84 4.19 0.38
C GLY A 15 8.99 3.23 0.64
N ILE A 16 10.21 3.75 0.64
CA ILE A 16 11.45 2.98 0.81
C ILE A 16 11.86 3.06 2.28
N TYR A 17 12.09 1.91 2.92
CA TYR A 17 12.52 1.89 4.32
C TYR A 17 13.93 2.47 4.49
N THR A 18 14.08 3.42 5.42
CA THR A 18 15.37 4.09 5.72
C THR A 18 15.77 3.98 7.19
N GLY A 19 15.11 3.11 7.96
CA GLY A 19 15.42 2.90 9.37
C GLY A 19 16.58 1.94 9.61
N ASN A 20 17.08 1.94 10.84
CA ASN A 20 18.24 1.16 11.26
C ASN A 20 17.90 -0.27 11.73
N ASN A 21 16.62 -0.67 11.74
CA ASN A 21 16.17 -1.97 12.27
C ASN A 21 15.22 -2.69 11.30
N PRO A 22 15.75 -3.26 10.19
CA PRO A 22 14.94 -3.95 9.19
C PRO A 22 14.27 -5.22 9.73
N ILE A 23 14.72 -5.76 10.86
CA ILE A 23 14.19 -6.99 11.47
C ILE A 23 12.70 -6.81 11.81
N SER A 24 12.31 -5.61 12.26
CA SER A 24 10.94 -5.30 12.65
C SER A 24 9.92 -5.25 11.51
N LEU A 25 10.38 -5.35 10.25
CA LEU A 25 9.54 -5.38 9.05
C LEU A 25 9.68 -6.70 8.28
N ARG A 26 10.25 -7.74 8.90
CA ARG A 26 10.39 -9.05 8.25
C ARG A 26 9.05 -9.77 8.14
N LEU A 27 8.85 -10.44 7.02
CA LEU A 27 7.73 -11.32 6.75
C LEU A 27 8.17 -12.79 6.90
N THR A 28 7.39 -13.55 7.65
CA THR A 28 7.54 -15.00 7.87
C THR A 28 6.16 -15.64 8.02
N GLY A 29 6.05 -16.96 7.88
CA GLY A 29 4.77 -17.68 8.01
C GLY A 29 3.89 -17.56 6.76
N GLY A 30 2.58 -17.76 6.90
CA GLY A 30 1.64 -17.70 5.77
C GLY A 30 1.91 -18.72 4.64
N GLY A 31 2.60 -19.81 4.98
CA GLY A 31 3.10 -20.82 4.05
C GLY A 31 4.37 -20.42 3.27
N LEU A 32 4.96 -19.26 3.54
CA LEU A 32 6.24 -18.85 2.96
C LEU A 32 7.37 -19.66 3.61
N ASN A 33 8.38 -20.02 2.81
CA ASN A 33 9.58 -20.69 3.31
C ASN A 33 10.71 -19.67 3.49
N GLY A 34 11.23 -19.56 4.71
CA GLY A 34 12.31 -18.65 5.07
C GLY A 34 11.86 -17.25 5.50
N ILE A 35 12.83 -16.34 5.54
CA ILE A 35 12.66 -14.97 6.04
C ILE A 35 12.70 -14.00 4.87
N TYR A 36 11.70 -13.12 4.81
CA TYR A 36 11.60 -12.10 3.77
C TYR A 36 11.83 -10.71 4.39
N GLU A 37 12.80 -9.97 3.87
CA GLU A 37 13.06 -8.58 4.27
C GLU A 37 12.16 -7.61 3.50
N PHE A 38 11.68 -6.57 4.17
CA PHE A 38 10.89 -5.52 3.53
C PHE A 38 11.76 -4.64 2.63
N LEU A 39 11.28 -4.38 1.41
CA LEU A 39 11.95 -3.50 0.46
C LEU A 39 11.25 -2.14 0.36
N GLN A 40 9.97 -2.17 0.05
CA GLN A 40 9.17 -0.97 -0.22
C GLN A 40 7.68 -1.25 -0.10
N PHE A 41 6.90 -0.18 0.01
CA PHE A 41 5.48 -0.23 -0.30
C PHE A 41 5.12 0.76 -1.40
N HIS A 42 4.03 0.51 -2.11
CA HIS A 42 3.46 1.42 -3.09
C HIS A 42 1.96 1.18 -3.26
N LEU A 43 1.27 2.10 -3.93
CA LEU A 43 -0.16 2.03 -4.13
C LEU A 43 -0.47 1.93 -5.62
N HIS A 44 -1.56 1.24 -5.91
CA HIS A 44 -2.30 1.32 -7.17
C HIS A 44 -3.66 1.93 -6.88
N TRP A 45 -4.10 2.85 -7.74
CA TRP A 45 -5.39 3.50 -7.59
C TRP A 45 -5.98 3.84 -8.95
N GLY A 46 -7.30 4.03 -8.98
CA GLY A 46 -8.06 4.33 -10.18
C GLY A 46 -8.46 5.79 -10.25
N GLU A 47 -9.00 6.20 -11.40
CA GLU A 47 -9.64 7.51 -11.54
C GLU A 47 -10.89 7.63 -10.65
N ASN A 48 -11.52 6.51 -10.32
CA ASN A 48 -12.69 6.46 -9.46
C ASN A 48 -12.63 5.27 -8.49
N TYR A 49 -13.48 5.32 -7.48
CA TYR A 49 -13.55 4.34 -6.39
C TYR A 49 -13.98 2.92 -6.81
N LYS A 50 -14.38 2.70 -8.07
CA LYS A 50 -14.83 1.40 -8.57
C LYS A 50 -13.77 0.68 -9.42
N SER A 51 -12.60 1.27 -9.66
CA SER A 51 -11.63 0.70 -10.61
C SER A 51 -10.18 1.05 -10.29
N GLY A 52 -9.75 0.87 -9.03
CA GLY A 52 -8.36 1.14 -8.64
C GLY A 52 -7.53 -0.05 -8.22
N SER A 53 -8.14 -1.11 -7.68
CA SER A 53 -7.38 -2.32 -7.33
C SER A 53 -6.92 -3.08 -8.58
N GLU A 54 -5.79 -3.78 -8.43
CA GLU A 54 -5.31 -4.70 -9.45
C GLU A 54 -6.08 -6.01 -9.34
N HIS A 55 -6.16 -6.57 -8.13
CA HIS A 55 -6.96 -7.75 -7.84
C HIS A 55 -8.46 -7.45 -7.81
N GLN A 56 -9.24 -8.51 -8.01
CA GLN A 56 -10.70 -8.50 -7.95
C GLN A 56 -11.20 -9.64 -7.08
N VAL A 57 -12.30 -9.40 -6.36
CA VAL A 57 -13.01 -10.44 -5.61
C VAL A 57 -14.40 -10.58 -6.23
N ASN A 58 -14.71 -11.77 -6.77
CA ASN A 58 -15.97 -12.05 -7.46
C ASN A 58 -16.30 -11.04 -8.59
N GLY A 59 -15.27 -10.60 -9.33
CA GLY A 59 -15.41 -9.62 -10.42
C GLY A 59 -15.55 -8.16 -9.96
N MET A 60 -15.46 -7.89 -8.66
CA MET A 60 -15.54 -6.53 -8.11
C MET A 60 -14.14 -5.96 -7.85
N LYS A 61 -13.93 -4.71 -8.26
CA LYS A 61 -12.74 -3.91 -7.96
C LYS A 61 -12.98 -2.97 -6.76
N TYR A 62 -11.88 -2.65 -6.09
CA TYR A 62 -11.82 -1.70 -4.99
C TYR A 62 -11.25 -0.35 -5.47
N ALA A 63 -11.27 0.67 -4.60
CA ALA A 63 -10.84 2.03 -4.94
C ALA A 63 -9.32 2.12 -5.17
N GLY A 64 -8.57 1.17 -4.65
CA GLY A 64 -7.14 1.00 -4.87
C GLY A 64 -6.62 -0.26 -4.18
N GLU A 65 -5.31 -0.45 -4.24
CA GLU A 65 -4.62 -1.55 -3.58
C GLU A 65 -3.22 -1.09 -3.14
N ILE A 66 -2.85 -1.34 -1.89
CA ILE A 66 -1.48 -1.11 -1.40
C ILE A 66 -0.71 -2.41 -1.43
N HIS A 67 0.53 -2.36 -1.93
CA HIS A 67 1.47 -3.47 -2.00
C HIS A 67 2.63 -3.25 -1.05
N PHE A 68 2.93 -4.25 -0.21
CA PHE A 68 4.14 -4.31 0.61
C PHE A 68 5.07 -5.39 0.05
N VAL A 69 6.17 -4.97 -0.55
CA VAL A 69 7.10 -5.85 -1.27
C VAL A 69 8.21 -6.29 -0.33
N HIS A 70 8.39 -7.61 -0.26
CA HIS A 70 9.44 -8.25 0.51
C HIS A 70 10.27 -9.19 -0.36
N ARG A 71 11.49 -9.50 0.08
CA ARG A 71 12.41 -10.39 -0.63
C ARG A 71 13.01 -11.42 0.31
N ASN A 72 13.00 -12.68 -0.10
CA ASN A 72 13.63 -13.75 0.65
C ASN A 72 15.15 -13.51 0.73
N ILE A 73 15.71 -13.57 1.94
CA ILE A 73 17.12 -13.24 2.17
C ILE A 73 18.10 -14.26 1.58
N GLU A 74 17.66 -15.49 1.30
CA GLU A 74 18.50 -16.57 0.77
C GLU A 74 18.26 -16.78 -0.72
N THR A 75 17.00 -16.90 -1.12
CA THR A 75 16.59 -17.28 -2.49
C THR A 75 16.30 -16.09 -3.38
N LEU A 76 16.24 -14.88 -2.82
CA LEU A 76 15.93 -13.64 -3.53
C LEU A 76 14.52 -13.57 -4.15
N LYS A 77 13.68 -14.59 -3.91
CA LYS A 77 12.26 -14.62 -4.32
C LYS A 77 11.48 -13.48 -3.68
N LEU A 78 10.54 -12.90 -4.41
CA LEU A 78 9.67 -11.86 -3.88
C LEU A 78 8.43 -12.45 -3.21
N ALA A 79 7.93 -11.73 -2.21
CA ALA A 79 6.59 -11.92 -1.65
C ALA A 79 5.94 -10.54 -1.51
N VAL A 80 4.73 -10.39 -2.05
CA VAL A 80 3.98 -9.13 -2.02
C VAL A 80 2.73 -9.33 -1.18
N LEU A 81 2.54 -8.49 -0.17
CA LEU A 81 1.27 -8.42 0.56
C LEU A 81 0.42 -7.31 -0.08
N GLY A 82 -0.74 -7.68 -0.61
CA GLY A 82 -1.73 -6.75 -1.17
C GLY A 82 -2.88 -6.51 -0.19
N PHE A 83 -3.26 -5.25 0.00
CA PHE A 83 -4.44 -4.88 0.79
C PHE A 83 -5.34 -3.94 -0.01
N PHE A 84 -6.63 -4.24 -0.05
CA PHE A 84 -7.61 -3.41 -0.73
C PHE A 84 -7.86 -2.09 -0.01
N MET A 85 -7.99 -1.03 -0.80
CA MET A 85 -8.37 0.29 -0.31
C MET A 85 -9.84 0.56 -0.62
N GLU A 86 -10.61 0.92 0.41
CA GLU A 86 -12.03 1.26 0.27
C GLU A 86 -12.22 2.78 0.32
N SER A 87 -13.10 3.30 -0.54
CA SER A 87 -13.56 4.68 -0.46
C SER A 87 -14.49 4.85 0.73
N VAL A 88 -14.29 5.92 1.50
CA VAL A 88 -15.26 6.39 2.49
C VAL A 88 -16.32 7.17 1.74
N SER A 89 -17.39 6.50 1.35
CA SER A 89 -18.61 7.23 1.05
C SER A 89 -19.13 7.81 2.36
N ASN A 90 -18.95 9.12 2.56
CA ASN A 90 -19.78 9.88 3.49
C ASN A 90 -21.21 9.82 2.95
N THR A 91 -21.98 8.83 3.37
CA THR A 91 -23.37 8.69 2.98
C THR A 91 -24.16 9.86 3.53
N SER A 92 -24.44 10.86 2.69
CA SER A 92 -25.74 11.51 2.52
C SER A 92 -25.63 12.64 1.49
N THR A 93 -25.57 12.32 0.19
CA THR A 93 -26.30 13.01 -0.88
C THR A 93 -25.84 12.51 -2.24
N SER A 94 -26.83 12.07 -3.00
CA SER A 94 -26.76 11.96 -4.45
C SER A 94 -26.28 13.27 -5.08
N ASN A 95 -25.50 13.15 -6.16
CA ASN A 95 -25.25 14.19 -7.16
C ASN A 95 -24.28 15.33 -6.84
N ILE A 96 -23.18 15.09 -6.13
CA ILE A 96 -22.06 16.05 -6.12
C ILE A 96 -20.81 15.37 -6.67
N ILE A 97 -20.25 15.94 -7.74
CA ILE A 97 -18.90 15.69 -8.24
C ILE A 97 -17.95 16.14 -7.12
N HIS A 98 -17.74 15.29 -6.12
CA HIS A 98 -16.66 15.48 -5.17
C HIS A 98 -15.37 15.18 -5.92
N LYS A 99 -14.63 16.24 -6.19
CA LYS A 99 -13.22 16.17 -6.53
C LYS A 99 -12.55 15.49 -5.35
N THR A 100 -12.41 14.17 -5.42
CA THR A 100 -11.86 13.31 -4.38
C THR A 100 -10.52 13.87 -3.94
N THR A 101 -10.47 14.43 -2.75
CA THR A 101 -9.21 14.67 -2.06
C THR A 101 -8.78 13.35 -1.43
N ALA A 102 -7.48 13.13 -1.31
CA ALA A 102 -6.92 11.87 -0.81
C ALA A 102 -7.36 11.52 0.64
N THR A 103 -8.04 12.45 1.32
CA THR A 103 -8.61 12.32 2.66
C THR A 103 -9.85 11.42 2.76
N ASP A 104 -10.51 11.07 1.65
CA ASP A 104 -11.80 10.33 1.67
C ASP A 104 -11.63 8.80 1.59
N ILE A 105 -10.49 8.26 2.02
CA ILE A 105 -10.15 6.83 1.93
C ILE A 105 -9.98 6.29 3.37
N TYR A 106 -10.68 5.19 3.69
CA TYR A 106 -10.76 4.43 4.97
C TYR A 106 -11.73 4.82 6.11
N LYS A 107 -12.73 3.94 6.34
CA LYS A 107 -13.47 3.78 7.62
C LYS A 107 -12.74 2.71 8.43
N THR A 108 -11.86 3.10 9.32
CA THR A 108 -11.07 2.17 10.16
C THR A 108 -10.90 2.75 11.57
N ASN A 109 -10.35 1.95 12.50
CA ASN A 109 -9.95 2.46 13.82
C ASN A 109 -9.08 3.73 13.72
N ASN A 110 -9.12 4.58 14.76
CA ASN A 110 -8.46 5.89 14.75
C ASN A 110 -6.98 5.84 14.35
N SER A 111 -6.26 4.76 14.71
CA SER A 111 -4.83 4.62 14.39
C SER A 111 -4.55 4.43 12.90
N THR A 112 -5.40 3.72 12.16
CA THR A 112 -5.22 3.52 10.71
C THR A 112 -5.50 4.81 9.95
N LEU A 113 -6.57 5.51 10.31
CA LEU A 113 -6.93 6.81 9.74
C LEU A 113 -5.81 7.85 9.89
N VAL A 114 -5.19 7.93 11.09
CA VAL A 114 -4.10 8.87 11.35
C VAL A 114 -2.89 8.63 10.46
N GLU A 115 -2.50 7.37 10.21
CA GLU A 115 -1.34 7.06 9.39
C GLU A 115 -1.60 7.32 7.90
N TRP A 116 -2.82 7.05 7.42
CA TRP A 116 -3.23 7.41 6.08
C TRP A 116 -3.27 8.94 5.87
N GLN A 117 -3.79 9.69 6.84
CA GLN A 117 -3.77 11.16 6.78
C GLN A 117 -2.33 11.72 6.69
N LYS A 118 -1.39 11.17 7.45
CA LYS A 118 0.04 11.55 7.35
C LYS A 118 0.58 11.28 5.96
N TYR A 119 0.35 10.08 5.43
CA TYR A 119 0.80 9.71 4.09
C TYR A 119 0.24 10.67 3.02
N PHE A 120 -1.07 10.90 3.06
CA PHE A 120 -1.73 11.73 2.06
C PHE A 120 -1.32 13.20 2.12
N ALA A 121 -1.21 13.77 3.32
CA ALA A 121 -0.75 15.15 3.49
C ALA A 121 0.63 15.38 2.84
N VAL A 122 1.54 14.41 2.97
CA VAL A 122 2.87 14.48 2.36
C VAL A 122 2.82 14.22 0.85
N SER A 123 1.97 13.28 0.41
CA SER A 123 1.82 12.92 -1.00
C SER A 123 1.40 14.09 -1.89
N GLU A 124 0.66 15.06 -1.33
CA GLU A 124 0.21 16.26 -2.06
C GLU A 124 1.37 17.15 -2.56
N TYR A 125 2.55 17.03 -1.94
CA TYR A 125 3.76 17.75 -2.34
C TYR A 125 4.66 16.94 -3.28
N LEU A 126 4.41 15.64 -3.45
CA LEU A 126 5.20 14.72 -4.28
C LEU A 126 4.61 14.58 -5.70
N ARG A 127 4.16 15.69 -6.31
CA ARG A 127 3.43 15.65 -7.59
C ARG A 127 4.31 15.39 -8.82
N LEU A 128 5.57 15.81 -8.76
CA LEU A 128 6.50 15.68 -9.88
C LEU A 128 7.36 14.43 -9.68
N MET A 129 7.72 13.78 -10.80
CA MET A 129 8.69 12.69 -10.80
C MET A 129 9.98 13.15 -10.13
N ASN A 130 10.59 12.26 -9.34
CA ASN A 130 11.78 12.49 -8.52
C ASN A 130 11.59 13.41 -7.31
N ASN A 131 10.39 13.93 -7.04
CA ASN A 131 10.12 14.53 -5.73
C ASN A 131 10.21 13.45 -4.65
N ALA A 132 10.97 13.74 -3.59
CA ALA A 132 11.13 12.84 -2.47
C ALA A 132 11.09 13.59 -1.13
N THR A 133 10.68 12.89 -0.08
CA THR A 133 10.68 13.40 1.28
C THR A 133 10.70 12.25 2.29
N THR A 134 11.06 12.54 3.54
CA THR A 134 11.07 11.54 4.60
C THR A 134 9.82 11.63 5.45
N ILE A 135 9.29 10.48 5.87
CA ILE A 135 8.10 10.39 6.73
C ILE A 135 8.27 9.27 7.76
N ASN A 136 7.68 9.44 8.94
CA ASN A 136 7.53 8.38 9.93
C ASN A 136 6.12 7.79 9.84
N LEU A 137 6.01 6.49 9.57
CA LEU A 137 4.74 5.78 9.41
C LEU A 137 4.69 4.52 10.27
N ASN A 138 3.49 4.12 10.69
CA ASN A 138 3.23 2.79 11.23
C ASN A 138 2.64 1.88 10.14
N LEU A 139 3.45 0.98 9.59
CA LEU A 139 3.01 0.03 8.55
C LEU A 139 1.92 -0.91 9.03
N ALA A 140 1.95 -1.35 10.29
CA ALA A 140 0.89 -2.19 10.83
C ALA A 140 -0.46 -1.48 10.82
N SER A 141 -0.47 -0.18 11.12
CA SER A 141 -1.68 0.64 10.97
C SER A 141 -2.11 0.78 9.51
N LEU A 142 -1.17 0.92 8.56
CA LEU A 142 -1.52 1.01 7.12
C LEU A 142 -2.09 -0.30 6.57
N MET A 143 -1.64 -1.46 7.09
CA MET A 143 -2.16 -2.79 6.73
C MET A 143 -3.54 -3.09 7.31
N GLY A 144 -3.96 -2.38 8.35
CA GLY A 144 -5.21 -2.64 9.06
C GLY A 144 -5.11 -3.80 10.07
N SER A 145 -6.26 -4.28 10.55
CA SER A 145 -6.33 -5.06 11.80
C SER A 145 -6.40 -6.59 11.65
N ASN A 146 -6.56 -7.15 10.44
CA ASN A 146 -6.67 -8.60 10.26
C ASN A 146 -5.67 -9.14 9.24
N LEU A 147 -4.60 -9.76 9.75
CA LEU A 147 -3.56 -10.42 8.96
C LEU A 147 -3.71 -11.95 8.92
N ASN A 148 -4.72 -12.50 9.60
CA ASN A 148 -4.89 -13.95 9.75
C ASN A 148 -5.74 -14.56 8.62
N ASN A 149 -6.50 -13.74 7.90
CA ASN A 149 -7.34 -14.17 6.79
C ASN A 149 -6.82 -13.56 5.49
N PHE A 150 -6.26 -14.38 4.61
CA PHE A 150 -5.73 -13.94 3.34
C PHE A 150 -5.86 -15.06 2.29
N TRP A 151 -5.89 -14.66 1.03
CA TRP A 151 -5.67 -15.57 -0.11
C TRP A 151 -4.20 -15.49 -0.53
N ARG A 152 -3.68 -16.59 -1.06
CA ARG A 152 -2.32 -16.64 -1.59
C ARG A 152 -2.32 -17.47 -2.87
N TYR A 153 -1.49 -17.03 -3.81
CA TYR A 153 -1.16 -17.75 -5.03
C TYR A 153 0.25 -17.33 -5.47
N ASP A 154 0.89 -18.13 -6.33
CA ASP A 154 2.16 -17.74 -6.98
C ASP A 154 1.84 -16.93 -8.24
N GLY A 155 2.52 -15.80 -8.45
CA GLY A 155 2.23 -14.88 -9.55
C GLY A 155 3.44 -14.02 -9.91
N SER A 156 3.21 -12.96 -10.70
CA SER A 156 4.25 -12.06 -11.20
C SER A 156 4.25 -10.69 -10.54
N LEU A 157 5.25 -9.86 -10.86
CA LEU A 157 5.12 -8.41 -10.74
C LEU A 157 3.96 -7.90 -11.63
N THR A 158 3.20 -6.92 -11.14
CA THR A 158 2.09 -6.31 -11.88
C THR A 158 2.52 -5.16 -12.79
N THR A 159 3.78 -4.74 -12.66
CA THR A 159 4.43 -3.75 -13.53
C THR A 159 5.65 -4.38 -14.22
N PRO A 160 6.03 -3.88 -15.42
CA PRO A 160 7.22 -4.37 -16.13
C PRO A 160 8.45 -4.40 -15.21
N PRO A 161 9.24 -5.50 -15.23
CA PRO A 161 9.28 -6.55 -16.25
C PRO A 161 8.26 -7.69 -16.11
N CYS A 162 7.30 -7.62 -15.18
CA CYS A 162 6.28 -8.67 -14.98
C CYS A 162 6.88 -10.06 -14.71
N THR A 163 8.02 -10.12 -14.01
CA THR A 163 8.71 -11.38 -13.71
C THR A 163 7.89 -12.24 -12.75
N GLU A 164 7.82 -13.54 -13.06
CA GLU A 164 7.33 -14.64 -12.19
C GLU A 164 8.47 -15.24 -11.37
#